data_AF-A0A0N5ABY4-F1
#
_entry.id   AF-A0A0N5ABY4-F1
#
_cell.length_a   1.000
_cell.length_b   1.000
_cell.length_c   1.000
_cell.angle_alpha   90.00
_cell.angle_beta   90.00
_cell.angle_gamma   90.00
#
_symmetry.space_group_name_H-M   'P 1'
#
loop_
_entity.id
_entity.type
_entity.pdbx_description
1 polymer ?
#
loop_
_entity_poly.entity_id
_entity_poly.type
_entity_poly.pdbx_seq_one_letter_code
_entity_poly.pdbx_strand_id
1 'polypeptide(L)'
;MIRDRFNLVVYFKLETHQFLSDFSDSSDPSKLQLLEKDDTDSGTLFRFSCTKIVYDALNIIWGDDSFLPSLTDKYWDFSTKMLKNYLDWLASVYRYLEIDKNEIEGIEKWHILCALCSDCKLLDTSVFELGLGSILERIRSLEASVDTTLFGECLTVFSTLIEKQRDEVILALCAHVTLALNTVFDGVADIPRQYRWTKKPMPTEASHYVIEAFNKFEAFKLEAERFGWSEEEIDSFSSKVATEVANAFCLKAEQVIESVEQTGTSLQRFKRKGAFSTNSETSAVDSDESKIRNQLHIDLSFFRTKTSKFHLDTSSLDALIARAKNPLSFEKETSSGSEQTVKNVQS
;
A
#
# COMPACT_ATOMS: atom_id res chain seq x y z
N MET A 1 40.43 -52.93 -9.90
CA MET A 1 39.52 -52.17 -10.78
C MET A 1 38.47 -51.52 -9.90
N ILE A 2 38.74 -50.31 -9.42
CA ILE A 2 37.74 -49.51 -8.69
C ILE A 2 36.89 -48.83 -9.78
N ARG A 3 35.78 -49.46 -10.14
CA ARG A 3 34.64 -48.75 -10.72
C ARG A 3 33.68 -48.52 -9.57
N ASP A 4 33.99 -47.51 -8.75
CA ASP A 4 32.97 -46.93 -7.89
C ASP A 4 31.87 -46.42 -8.83
N ARG A 5 30.72 -47.09 -8.80
CA ARG A 5 29.58 -46.69 -9.62
C ARG A 5 29.15 -45.31 -9.13
N PHE A 6 29.16 -44.34 -10.02
CA PHE A 6 28.62 -43.01 -9.74
C PHE A 6 27.17 -43.14 -9.25
N ASN A 7 26.91 -42.71 -8.02
CA ASN A 7 25.58 -42.83 -7.42
C ASN A 7 24.80 -41.54 -7.66
N LEU A 8 23.91 -41.59 -8.66
CA LEU A 8 23.07 -40.46 -9.07
C LEU A 8 22.22 -39.87 -7.92
N VAL A 9 21.80 -40.70 -6.96
CA VAL A 9 21.03 -40.24 -5.79
C VAL A 9 21.92 -39.45 -4.82
N VAL A 10 23.17 -39.90 -4.63
CA VAL A 10 24.14 -39.18 -3.79
C VAL A 10 24.52 -37.86 -4.45
N TYR A 11 24.78 -37.86 -5.75
CA TYR A 11 25.01 -36.64 -6.53
C TYR A 11 23.87 -35.64 -6.34
N PHE A 12 22.63 -36.05 -6.63
CA PHE A 12 21.45 -35.19 -6.47
C PHE A 12 21.34 -34.58 -5.07
N LYS A 13 21.57 -35.38 -4.02
CA LYS A 13 21.52 -34.90 -2.63
C LYS A 13 22.61 -33.86 -2.34
N LEU A 14 23.82 -34.04 -2.87
CA LEU A 14 24.90 -33.08 -2.67
C LEU A 14 24.59 -31.74 -3.36
N GLU A 15 24.03 -31.79 -4.56
CA GLU A 15 23.60 -30.59 -5.31
C GLU A 15 22.45 -29.84 -4.64
N THR A 16 21.51 -30.56 -4.00
CA THR A 16 20.25 -29.96 -3.51
C THR A 16 20.19 -29.66 -2.02
N HIS A 17 21.00 -30.34 -1.20
CA HIS A 17 20.92 -30.22 0.26
C HIS A 17 21.22 -28.81 0.75
N GLN A 18 22.20 -28.13 0.14
CA GLN A 18 22.63 -26.80 0.56
C GLN A 18 21.48 -25.80 0.46
N PHE A 19 20.73 -25.79 -0.64
CA PHE A 19 19.58 -24.89 -0.82
C PHE A 19 18.50 -25.08 0.25
N LEU A 20 18.21 -26.32 0.66
CA LEU A 20 17.24 -26.57 1.73
C LEU A 20 17.73 -26.09 3.10
N SER A 21 19.03 -26.25 3.36
CA SER A 21 19.65 -25.74 4.59
C SER A 21 19.59 -24.21 4.63
N ASP A 22 20.06 -23.55 3.56
CA ASP A 22 20.10 -22.09 3.47
C ASP A 22 18.70 -21.48 3.54
N PHE A 23 17.72 -22.13 2.89
CA PHE A 23 16.32 -21.71 2.96
C PHE A 23 15.80 -21.82 4.39
N SER A 24 16.04 -22.94 5.07
CA SER A 24 15.62 -23.14 6.46
C SER A 24 16.21 -22.07 7.38
N ASP A 25 17.50 -21.77 7.23
CA ASP A 25 18.21 -20.78 8.04
C ASP A 25 17.70 -19.35 7.80
N SER A 26 17.27 -19.05 6.56
CA SER A 26 16.75 -17.74 6.15
C SER A 26 15.24 -17.56 6.35
N SER A 27 14.50 -18.65 6.62
CA SER A 27 13.03 -18.65 6.62
C SER A 27 12.37 -18.06 7.86
N ASP A 28 13.15 -17.68 8.88
CA ASP A 28 12.64 -17.13 10.14
C ASP A 28 12.08 -15.71 9.95
N PRO A 29 10.75 -15.49 10.09
CA PRO A 29 10.16 -14.16 9.90
C PRO A 29 10.68 -13.09 10.86
N SER A 30 11.17 -13.49 12.04
CA SER A 30 11.70 -12.56 13.04
C SER A 30 13.06 -11.97 12.68
N LYS A 31 13.75 -12.58 11.71
CA LYS A 31 15.10 -12.20 11.25
C LYS A 31 15.11 -11.66 9.83
N LEU A 32 13.96 -11.27 9.30
CA LEU A 32 13.85 -10.72 7.95
C LEU A 32 14.72 -9.47 7.80
N GLN A 33 15.47 -9.45 6.70
CA GLN A 33 16.31 -8.33 6.30
C GLN A 33 16.12 -8.13 4.80
N LEU A 34 16.13 -6.87 4.37
CA LEU A 34 16.08 -6.50 2.97
C LEU A 34 17.49 -6.55 2.39
N LEU A 35 17.64 -7.27 1.28
CA LEU A 35 18.87 -7.29 0.51
C LEU A 35 19.01 -5.97 -0.27
N GLU A 36 20.16 -5.33 -0.11
CA GLU A 36 20.52 -4.15 -0.88
C GLU A 36 21.04 -4.54 -2.27
N LYS A 37 20.94 -3.61 -3.22
CA LYS A 37 21.51 -3.82 -4.54
C LYS A 37 23.02 -3.66 -4.44
N ASP A 38 23.79 -4.71 -4.73
CA ASP A 38 25.22 -4.56 -4.99
C ASP A 38 25.42 -3.87 -6.35
N ASP A 39 26.24 -2.82 -6.39
CA ASP A 39 26.54 -2.04 -7.61
C ASP A 39 27.17 -2.89 -8.74
N THR A 40 27.64 -4.10 -8.42
CA THR A 40 28.25 -5.04 -9.35
C THR A 40 27.30 -6.07 -9.97
N ASP A 41 26.06 -6.18 -9.48
CA ASP A 41 25.12 -7.20 -9.94
C ASP A 41 24.14 -6.63 -10.99
N SER A 42 24.30 -7.07 -12.23
CA SER A 42 23.40 -6.74 -13.35
C SER A 42 22.18 -7.66 -13.43
N GLY A 43 22.04 -8.63 -12.52
CA GLY A 43 20.96 -9.60 -12.49
C GLY A 43 19.63 -9.08 -11.94
N THR A 44 18.60 -9.93 -12.02
CA THR A 44 17.30 -9.73 -11.35
C THR A 44 17.50 -9.63 -9.85
N LEU A 45 17.03 -8.53 -9.25
CA LEU A 45 17.29 -8.22 -7.85
C LEU A 45 16.12 -8.64 -6.95
N PHE A 46 16.33 -9.71 -6.20
CA PHE A 46 15.42 -10.14 -5.13
C PHE A 46 15.77 -9.47 -3.81
N ARG A 47 14.74 -9.11 -3.04
CA ARG A 47 14.87 -8.38 -1.77
C ARG A 47 14.97 -9.30 -0.56
N PHE A 48 14.59 -10.56 -0.69
CA PHE A 48 14.72 -11.54 0.39
C PHE A 48 15.59 -12.73 -0.01
N SER A 49 16.44 -13.16 0.93
CA SER A 49 17.28 -14.34 0.77
C SER A 49 16.47 -15.58 0.41
N CYS A 50 15.29 -15.77 1.02
CA CYS A 50 14.41 -16.90 0.68
C CYS A 50 14.00 -16.91 -0.79
N THR A 51 13.61 -15.76 -1.35
CA THR A 51 13.25 -15.63 -2.76
C THR A 51 14.45 -15.94 -3.66
N LYS A 52 15.61 -15.36 -3.33
CA LYS A 52 16.86 -15.60 -4.07
C LYS A 52 17.27 -17.07 -4.04
N ILE A 53 17.22 -17.72 -2.89
CA ILE A 53 17.58 -19.14 -2.74
C ILE A 53 16.67 -20.02 -3.59
N VAL A 54 15.36 -19.75 -3.63
CA VAL A 54 14.42 -20.50 -4.47
C VAL A 54 14.73 -20.29 -5.95
N TYR A 55 14.93 -19.04 -6.37
CA TYR A 55 15.30 -18.72 -7.75
C TYR A 55 16.62 -19.38 -8.17
N ASP A 56 17.67 -19.25 -7.36
CA ASP A 56 19.00 -19.80 -7.64
C ASP A 56 18.93 -21.34 -7.69
N ALA A 57 18.23 -21.97 -6.74
CA ALA A 57 18.05 -23.42 -6.71
C ALA A 57 17.42 -23.95 -8.00
N LEU A 58 16.37 -23.28 -8.50
CA LEU A 58 15.71 -23.69 -9.74
C LEU A 58 16.60 -23.49 -10.97
N ASN A 59 17.31 -22.35 -11.07
CA ASN A 59 18.21 -22.10 -12.19
C ASN A 59 19.42 -23.05 -12.21
N ILE A 60 19.99 -23.35 -11.05
CA ILE A 60 21.20 -24.18 -10.94
C ILE A 60 20.89 -25.64 -11.28
N ILE A 61 19.82 -26.23 -10.71
CA ILE A 61 19.53 -27.66 -10.90
C ILE A 61 19.08 -27.99 -12.33
N TRP A 62 18.48 -27.03 -13.03
CA TRP A 62 18.06 -27.14 -14.42
C TRP A 62 19.07 -26.50 -15.40
N GLY A 63 20.23 -26.07 -14.90
CA GLY A 63 21.33 -25.57 -15.70
C GLY A 63 22.07 -26.68 -16.43
N ASP A 64 22.78 -26.33 -17.51
CA ASP A 64 23.49 -27.31 -18.36
C ASP A 64 24.58 -28.09 -17.61
N ASP A 65 25.20 -27.47 -16.60
CA ASP A 65 26.28 -28.08 -15.81
C ASP A 65 25.78 -29.10 -14.77
N SER A 66 24.52 -28.97 -14.32
CA SER A 66 23.96 -29.77 -13.22
C SER A 66 22.92 -30.78 -13.68
N PHE A 67 22.20 -30.48 -14.76
CA PHE A 67 21.05 -31.27 -15.18
C PHE A 67 21.45 -32.63 -15.75
N LEU A 68 20.98 -33.70 -15.11
CA LEU A 68 21.09 -35.07 -15.61
C LEU A 68 19.72 -35.63 -16.04
N PRO A 69 19.53 -35.99 -17.33
CA PRO A 69 18.28 -36.56 -17.85
C PRO A 69 17.67 -37.69 -17.01
N SER A 70 18.52 -38.57 -16.46
CA SER A 70 18.11 -39.71 -15.63
C SER A 70 17.56 -39.34 -14.25
N LEU A 71 17.61 -38.06 -13.86
CA LEU A 71 17.16 -37.54 -12.57
C LEU A 71 16.02 -36.52 -12.70
N THR A 72 15.41 -36.40 -13.89
CA THR A 72 14.38 -35.40 -14.19
C THR A 72 13.21 -35.43 -13.21
N ASP A 73 12.76 -36.63 -12.82
CA ASP A 73 11.71 -36.82 -11.81
C ASP A 73 12.09 -36.18 -10.46
N LYS A 74 13.36 -36.32 -10.05
CA LYS A 74 13.88 -35.78 -8.79
C LYS A 74 14.06 -34.26 -8.84
N TYR A 75 14.57 -33.73 -9.94
CA TYR A 75 14.69 -32.27 -10.10
C TYR A 75 13.32 -31.61 -10.08
N TRP A 76 12.32 -32.23 -10.71
CA TRP A 76 10.95 -31.73 -10.68
C TRP A 76 10.33 -31.81 -9.27
N ASP A 77 10.44 -32.96 -8.58
CA ASP A 77 9.99 -33.10 -7.19
C ASP A 77 10.62 -32.03 -6.28
N PHE A 78 11.92 -31.82 -6.39
CA PHE A 78 12.61 -30.76 -5.66
C PHE A 78 12.16 -29.35 -6.05
N SER A 79 11.92 -29.09 -7.33
CA SER A 79 11.41 -27.80 -7.80
C SER A 79 10.07 -27.47 -7.15
N THR A 80 9.12 -28.42 -7.20
CA THR A 80 7.80 -28.24 -6.58
C THR A 80 7.90 -28.07 -5.05
N LYS A 81 8.85 -28.77 -4.40
CA LYS A 81 9.13 -28.59 -2.98
C LYS A 81 9.65 -27.18 -2.66
N MET A 82 10.58 -26.64 -3.45
CA MET A 82 11.09 -25.28 -3.25
C MET A 82 10.01 -24.22 -3.44
N LEU A 83 9.17 -24.38 -4.48
CA LEU A 83 8.02 -23.49 -4.72
C LEU A 83 7.01 -23.55 -3.58
N LYS A 84 6.70 -24.76 -3.07
CA LYS A 84 5.83 -24.92 -1.91
C LYS A 84 6.42 -24.27 -0.66
N ASN A 85 7.70 -24.51 -0.37
CA ASN A 85 8.39 -23.91 0.77
C ASN A 85 8.33 -22.37 0.72
N TYR A 86 8.46 -21.79 -0.47
CA TYR A 86 8.32 -20.34 -0.67
C TYR A 86 6.92 -19.84 -0.32
N LEU A 87 5.87 -20.50 -0.82
CA LEU A 87 4.47 -20.14 -0.50
C LEU A 87 4.17 -20.28 1.00
N ASP A 88 4.70 -21.33 1.65
CA ASP A 88 4.56 -21.53 3.09
C ASP A 88 5.32 -20.45 3.88
N TRP A 89 6.51 -20.05 3.41
CA TRP A 89 7.28 -18.94 3.98
C TRP A 89 6.55 -17.61 3.85
N LEU A 90 6.03 -17.26 2.67
CA LEU A 90 5.23 -16.04 2.46
C LEU A 90 4.05 -15.96 3.43
N ALA A 91 3.30 -17.06 3.57
CA ALA A 91 2.20 -17.13 4.52
C ALA A 91 2.67 -16.95 5.97
N SER A 92 3.85 -17.47 6.33
CA SER A 92 4.43 -17.30 7.66
C SER A 92 4.83 -15.85 7.94
N VAL A 93 5.39 -15.15 6.94
CA VAL A 93 5.77 -13.73 7.05
C VAL A 93 4.52 -12.86 7.18
N TYR A 94 3.51 -13.10 6.33
CA TYR A 94 2.24 -12.38 6.42
C TYR A 94 1.60 -12.57 7.80
N ARG A 95 1.52 -13.82 8.30
CA ARG A 95 0.99 -14.10 9.64
C ARG A 95 1.77 -13.37 10.74
N TYR A 96 3.11 -13.38 10.66
CA TYR A 96 3.96 -12.71 11.64
C TYR A 96 3.69 -11.19 11.69
N LEU A 97 3.55 -10.53 10.53
CA LEU A 97 3.38 -9.08 10.44
C LEU A 97 1.95 -8.60 10.72
N GLU A 98 0.95 -9.30 10.17
CA GLU A 98 -0.44 -8.85 10.14
C GLU A 98 -1.33 -9.51 11.20
N ILE A 99 -1.12 -10.81 11.47
CA ILE A 99 -1.95 -11.55 12.43
C ILE A 99 -1.37 -11.43 13.83
N ASP A 100 -0.09 -11.77 13.98
CA ASP A 100 0.62 -11.71 15.27
C ASP A 100 1.03 -10.26 15.60
N LYS A 101 0.91 -9.35 14.62
CA LYS A 101 1.22 -7.90 14.71
C LYS A 101 2.64 -7.59 15.15
N ASN A 102 3.57 -8.53 14.99
CA ASN A 102 4.96 -8.32 15.34
C ASN A 102 5.60 -7.24 14.47
N GLU A 103 6.65 -6.64 15.00
CA GLU A 103 7.46 -5.64 14.31
C GLU A 103 8.82 -6.24 13.98
N ILE A 104 9.46 -5.67 12.96
CA ILE A 104 10.86 -5.94 12.62
C ILE A 104 11.64 -4.71 13.04
N GLU A 105 12.62 -4.91 13.90
CA GLU A 105 13.39 -3.81 14.48
C GLU A 105 14.07 -2.99 13.37
N GLY A 106 13.83 -1.68 13.39
CA GLY A 106 14.46 -0.73 12.46
C GLY A 106 13.85 -0.67 11.06
N ILE A 107 12.78 -1.42 10.75
CA ILE A 107 12.15 -1.41 9.42
C ILE A 107 10.63 -1.20 9.56
N GLU A 108 10.09 -0.17 8.90
CA GLU A 108 8.64 0.03 8.87
C GLU A 108 7.96 -1.07 8.06
N LYS A 109 6.82 -1.60 8.56
CA LYS A 109 6.10 -2.73 7.95
C LYS A 109 5.81 -2.55 6.46
N TRP A 110 5.45 -1.34 6.05
CA TRP A 110 5.12 -1.06 4.65
C TRP A 110 6.31 -1.29 3.71
N HIS A 111 7.56 -1.08 4.14
CA HIS A 111 8.74 -1.36 3.31
C HIS A 111 8.87 -2.86 3.03
N ILE A 112 8.68 -3.69 4.05
CA ILE A 112 8.73 -5.16 3.93
C ILE A 112 7.62 -5.65 3.00
N LEU A 113 6.39 -5.19 3.21
CA LEU A 113 5.25 -5.57 2.38
C LEU A 113 5.43 -5.12 0.91
N CYS A 114 5.97 -3.92 0.68
CA CYS A 114 6.25 -3.41 -0.66
C CYS A 114 7.32 -4.24 -1.39
N ALA A 115 8.40 -4.62 -0.68
CA ALA A 115 9.44 -5.51 -1.19
C ALA A 115 8.88 -6.90 -1.52
N LEU A 116 8.04 -7.48 -0.64
CA LEU A 116 7.40 -8.79 -0.85
C LEU A 116 6.55 -8.80 -2.13
N CYS A 117 5.78 -7.74 -2.38
CA CYS A 117 4.97 -7.62 -3.59
C CYS A 117 5.82 -7.70 -4.87
N SER A 118 7.02 -7.12 -4.84
CA SER A 118 7.95 -7.17 -5.97
C SER A 118 8.56 -8.57 -6.12
N ASP A 119 9.11 -9.13 -5.04
CA ASP A 119 9.70 -10.46 -5.03
C ASP A 119 8.72 -11.53 -5.50
N CYS A 120 7.46 -11.48 -5.07
CA CYS A 120 6.40 -12.39 -5.53
C CYS A 120 6.22 -12.34 -7.06
N LYS A 121 6.11 -11.13 -7.62
CA LYS A 121 5.93 -10.93 -9.06
C LYS A 121 7.14 -11.38 -9.86
N LEU A 122 8.34 -11.00 -9.40
CA LEU A 122 9.60 -11.37 -10.05
C LEU A 122 9.82 -12.88 -10.03
N LEU A 123 9.55 -13.54 -8.90
CA LEU A 123 9.70 -14.98 -8.79
C LEU A 123 8.67 -15.71 -9.66
N ASP A 124 7.39 -15.29 -9.64
CA ASP A 124 6.36 -15.89 -10.49
C ASP A 124 6.74 -15.83 -11.97
N THR A 125 7.11 -14.63 -12.45
CA THR A 125 7.58 -14.41 -13.83
C THR A 125 8.78 -15.31 -14.14
N SER A 126 9.77 -15.34 -13.26
CA SER A 126 10.99 -16.14 -13.44
C SER A 126 10.72 -17.65 -13.48
N VAL A 127 9.83 -18.15 -12.61
CA VAL A 127 9.45 -19.56 -12.55
C VAL A 127 8.69 -19.96 -13.81
N PHE A 128 7.79 -19.10 -14.29
CA PHE A 128 7.04 -19.35 -15.52
C PHE A 128 7.95 -19.35 -16.75
N GLU A 129 8.85 -18.38 -16.87
CA GLU A 129 9.85 -18.29 -17.94
C GLU A 129 10.81 -19.50 -17.93
N LEU A 130 11.36 -19.86 -16.77
CA LEU A 130 12.22 -21.03 -16.62
C LEU A 130 11.46 -22.32 -16.95
N GLY A 131 10.22 -22.42 -16.48
CA GLY A 131 9.33 -23.55 -16.68
C GLY A 131 9.07 -23.82 -18.17
N LEU A 132 8.58 -22.82 -18.89
CA LEU A 132 8.24 -22.98 -20.31
C LEU A 132 9.46 -22.95 -21.23
N GLY A 133 10.48 -22.16 -20.90
CA GLY A 133 11.64 -21.95 -21.76
C GLY A 133 12.73 -23.02 -21.64
N SER A 134 13.00 -23.53 -20.43
CA SER A 134 14.10 -24.48 -20.19
C SER A 134 13.59 -25.84 -19.76
N ILE A 135 12.79 -25.89 -18.69
CA ILE A 135 12.40 -27.15 -18.05
C ILE A 135 11.54 -28.00 -19.00
N LEU A 136 10.55 -27.37 -19.64
CA LEU A 136 9.66 -28.03 -20.59
C LEU A 136 10.42 -28.60 -21.80
N GLU A 137 11.38 -27.86 -22.34
CA GLU A 137 12.21 -28.33 -23.45
C GLU A 137 13.05 -29.56 -23.06
N ARG A 138 13.66 -29.52 -21.87
CA ARG A 138 14.42 -30.65 -21.33
C ARG A 138 13.53 -31.87 -21.13
N ILE A 139 12.32 -31.72 -20.58
CA ILE A 139 11.37 -32.83 -20.42
C ILE A 139 11.00 -33.44 -21.78
N ARG A 140 10.65 -32.61 -22.77
CA ARG A 140 10.30 -33.07 -24.13
C ARG A 140 11.45 -33.77 -24.85
N SER A 141 12.70 -33.43 -24.52
CA SER A 141 13.88 -34.07 -25.11
C SER A 141 14.08 -35.52 -24.67
N LEU A 142 13.49 -35.94 -23.53
CA LEU A 142 13.61 -37.29 -22.99
C LEU A 142 12.78 -38.29 -23.78
N GLU A 143 11.54 -37.93 -24.09
CA GLU A 143 10.61 -38.76 -24.83
C GLU A 143 9.55 -37.87 -25.51
N ALA A 144 9.48 -37.97 -26.84
CA ALA A 144 8.66 -37.08 -27.68
C ALA A 144 7.14 -37.21 -27.45
N SER A 145 6.69 -38.25 -26.75
CA SER A 145 5.28 -38.53 -26.44
C SER A 145 4.91 -38.29 -24.97
N VAL A 146 5.78 -37.67 -24.17
CA VAL A 146 5.44 -37.34 -22.77
C VAL A 146 4.33 -36.29 -22.75
N ASP A 147 3.23 -36.62 -22.07
CA ASP A 147 2.18 -35.66 -21.78
C ASP A 147 2.68 -34.61 -20.79
N THR A 148 2.73 -33.35 -21.22
CA THR A 148 3.18 -32.21 -20.42
C THR A 148 2.02 -31.40 -19.85
N THR A 149 0.78 -31.89 -19.91
CA THR A 149 -0.40 -31.18 -19.41
C THR A 149 -0.28 -30.90 -17.91
N LEU A 150 0.04 -31.91 -17.11
CA LEU A 150 0.23 -31.78 -15.66
C LEU A 150 1.34 -30.78 -15.29
N PHE A 151 2.40 -30.71 -16.10
CA PHE A 151 3.47 -29.74 -15.89
C PHE A 151 2.96 -28.30 -16.01
N GLY A 152 2.21 -28.01 -17.08
CA GLY A 152 1.58 -26.71 -17.27
C GLY A 152 0.59 -26.37 -16.16
N GLU A 153 -0.25 -27.33 -15.77
CA GLU A 153 -1.19 -27.17 -14.65
C GLU A 153 -0.47 -26.85 -13.34
N CYS A 154 0.65 -27.51 -13.04
CA CYS A 154 1.45 -27.20 -11.85
C CYS A 154 1.97 -25.77 -11.84
N LEU A 155 2.47 -25.26 -12.98
CA LEU A 155 2.91 -23.87 -13.09
C LEU A 155 1.73 -22.90 -12.89
N THR A 156 0.59 -23.15 -13.54
CA THR A 156 -0.61 -22.32 -13.37
C THR A 156 -1.11 -22.32 -11.93
N VAL A 157 -1.07 -23.47 -11.24
CA VAL A 157 -1.45 -23.57 -9.82
C VAL A 157 -0.50 -22.74 -8.96
N PHE A 158 0.81 -22.80 -9.20
CA PHE A 158 1.77 -21.98 -8.48
C PHE A 158 1.51 -20.48 -8.71
N SER A 159 1.39 -20.03 -9.96
CA SER A 159 1.11 -18.63 -10.31
C SER A 159 -0.19 -18.13 -9.67
N THR A 160 -1.24 -18.96 -9.68
CA THR A 160 -2.52 -18.61 -9.02
C THR A 160 -2.35 -18.43 -7.50
N LEU A 161 -1.57 -19.30 -6.85
CA LEU A 161 -1.37 -19.25 -5.40
C LEU A 161 -0.51 -18.07 -4.96
N ILE A 162 0.59 -17.80 -5.69
CA ILE A 162 1.48 -16.66 -5.39
C ILE A 162 0.80 -15.32 -5.71
N GLU A 163 0.02 -15.24 -6.78
CA GLU A 163 -0.78 -14.05 -7.10
C GLU A 163 -1.80 -13.76 -5.99
N LYS A 164 -2.53 -14.79 -5.53
CA LYS A 164 -3.46 -14.65 -4.41
C LYS A 164 -2.76 -14.14 -3.14
N GLN A 165 -1.62 -14.72 -2.77
CA GLN A 165 -0.86 -14.25 -1.60
C GLN A 165 -0.35 -12.82 -1.80
N ARG A 166 0.09 -12.47 -3.01
CA ARG A 166 0.52 -11.11 -3.35
C ARG A 166 -0.63 -10.11 -3.19
N ASP A 167 -1.84 -10.44 -3.62
CA ASP A 167 -3.01 -9.59 -3.43
C ASP A 167 -3.32 -9.33 -1.96
N GLU A 168 -3.21 -10.37 -1.10
CA GLU A 168 -3.36 -10.22 0.35
C GLU A 168 -2.29 -9.28 0.95
N VAL A 169 -1.04 -9.35 0.47
CA VAL A 169 0.05 -8.44 0.86
C VAL A 169 -0.21 -7.01 0.36
N ILE A 170 -0.70 -6.82 -0.88
CA ILE A 170 -1.03 -5.50 -1.42
C ILE A 170 -2.14 -4.83 -0.61
N LEU A 171 -3.16 -5.60 -0.20
CA LEU A 171 -4.24 -5.09 0.66
C LEU A 171 -3.70 -4.63 2.03
N ALA A 172 -2.84 -5.42 2.66
CA ALA A 172 -2.19 -5.04 3.91
C ALA A 172 -1.30 -3.80 3.73
N LEU A 173 -0.51 -3.75 2.67
CA LEU A 173 0.33 -2.60 2.33
C LEU A 173 -0.50 -1.32 2.18
N CYS A 174 -1.62 -1.39 1.45
CA CYS A 174 -2.55 -0.27 1.29
C CYS A 174 -3.03 0.23 2.65
N ALA A 175 -3.46 -0.68 3.54
CA ALA A 175 -3.92 -0.32 4.87
C ALA A 175 -2.82 0.38 5.71
N HIS A 176 -1.58 -0.11 5.69
CA HIS A 176 -0.47 0.51 6.43
C HIS A 176 -0.08 1.89 5.89
N VAL A 177 0.00 2.05 4.56
CA VAL A 177 0.31 3.35 3.96
C VAL A 177 -0.83 4.33 4.22
N THR A 178 -2.08 3.92 4.03
CA THR A 178 -3.27 4.73 4.36
C THR A 178 -3.26 5.16 5.83
N LEU A 179 -2.95 4.24 6.75
CA LEU A 179 -2.87 4.55 8.19
C LEU A 179 -1.77 5.58 8.48
N ALA A 180 -0.57 5.37 7.96
CA ALA A 180 0.56 6.28 8.17
C ALA A 180 0.25 7.70 7.67
N LEU A 181 -0.40 7.83 6.52
CA LEU A 181 -0.85 9.12 6.01
C LEU A 181 -1.96 9.73 6.86
N ASN A 182 -2.95 8.92 7.25
CA ASN A 182 -4.05 9.36 8.10
C ASN A 182 -3.59 9.89 9.45
N THR A 183 -2.55 9.29 10.05
CA THR A 183 -1.95 9.79 11.29
C THR A 183 -1.34 11.18 11.12
N VAL A 184 -0.73 11.47 9.97
CA VAL A 184 -0.24 12.84 9.69
C VAL A 184 -1.41 13.80 9.48
N PHE A 185 -2.46 13.36 8.78
CA PHE A 185 -3.68 14.15 8.59
C PHE A 185 -4.47 14.43 9.88
N ASP A 186 -4.18 13.77 11.00
CA ASP A 186 -4.74 14.14 12.32
C ASP A 186 -4.38 15.58 12.73
N GLY A 187 -3.31 16.15 12.16
CA GLY A 187 -2.92 17.55 12.36
C GLY A 187 -3.99 18.58 11.99
N VAL A 188 -5.01 18.20 11.21
CA VAL A 188 -6.17 19.06 10.91
C VAL A 188 -6.91 19.49 12.19
N ALA A 189 -6.94 18.63 13.21
CA ALA A 189 -7.59 18.90 14.49
C ALA A 189 -6.88 20.02 15.29
N ASP A 190 -5.62 20.31 14.98
CA ASP A 190 -4.85 21.36 15.64
C ASP A 190 -5.09 22.76 15.06
N ILE A 191 -5.69 22.88 13.87
CA ILE A 191 -5.92 24.18 13.21
C ILE A 191 -6.64 25.17 14.14
N PRO A 192 -7.73 24.82 14.86
CA PRO A 192 -8.38 25.74 15.79
C PRO A 192 -7.44 26.27 16.86
N ARG A 193 -6.58 25.42 17.44
CA ARG A 193 -5.62 25.81 18.46
C ARG A 193 -4.54 26.75 17.92
N GLN A 194 -4.18 26.61 16.65
CA GLN A 194 -3.18 27.47 16.01
C GLN A 194 -3.64 28.92 15.82
N TYR A 195 -4.94 29.16 15.70
CA TYR A 195 -5.49 30.49 15.42
C TYR A 195 -6.24 31.11 16.60
N ARG A 196 -6.96 30.32 17.41
CA ARG A 196 -7.73 30.82 18.56
C ARG A 196 -6.86 31.59 19.55
N TRP A 197 -7.25 32.84 19.82
CA TRP A 197 -6.56 33.75 20.74
C TRP A 197 -5.07 33.98 20.42
N THR A 198 -4.70 33.82 19.16
CA THR A 198 -3.33 34.07 18.68
C THR A 198 -3.26 35.36 17.87
N LYS A 199 -2.05 35.94 17.75
CA LYS A 199 -1.79 37.06 16.85
C LYS A 199 -1.32 36.61 15.46
N LYS A 200 -1.54 35.35 15.09
CA LYS A 200 -1.13 34.85 13.77
C LYS A 200 -1.89 35.61 12.66
N PRO A 201 -1.21 35.95 11.56
CA PRO A 201 -1.84 36.56 10.39
C PRO A 201 -2.79 35.57 9.69
N MET A 202 -3.55 36.07 8.72
CA MET A 202 -4.37 35.24 7.83
C MET A 202 -3.48 34.22 7.08
N PRO A 203 -3.84 32.93 7.03
CA PRO A 203 -3.06 31.95 6.30
C PRO A 203 -3.05 32.18 4.79
N THR A 204 -1.91 31.88 4.18
CA THR A 204 -1.67 31.99 2.73
C THR A 204 -1.13 30.72 2.10
N GLU A 205 -0.71 29.74 2.92
CA GLU A 205 -0.05 28.51 2.49
C GLU A 205 -0.69 27.30 3.16
N ALA A 206 -0.51 26.13 2.55
CA ALA A 206 -0.99 24.87 3.10
C ALA A 206 -0.29 24.55 4.43
N SER A 207 -1.02 23.94 5.35
CA SER A 207 -0.50 23.49 6.63
C SER A 207 0.65 22.50 6.45
N HIS A 208 1.64 22.56 7.35
CA HIS A 208 2.80 21.67 7.31
C HIS A 208 2.42 20.19 7.25
N TYR A 209 1.39 19.77 8.01
CA TYR A 209 0.95 18.36 8.02
C TYR A 209 0.47 17.88 6.64
N VAL A 210 -0.15 18.76 5.84
CA VAL A 210 -0.59 18.41 4.47
C VAL A 210 0.62 18.17 3.59
N ILE A 211 1.61 19.07 3.65
CA ILE A 211 2.86 18.96 2.89
C ILE A 211 3.62 17.69 3.30
N GLU A 212 3.74 17.44 4.61
CA GLU A 212 4.41 16.28 5.17
C GLU A 212 3.75 14.96 4.73
N ALA A 213 2.42 14.88 4.72
CA ALA A 213 1.70 13.70 4.25
C ALA A 213 2.02 13.39 2.78
N PHE A 214 2.01 14.39 1.90
CA PHE A 214 2.38 14.18 0.49
C PHE A 214 3.86 13.84 0.32
N ASN A 215 4.77 14.39 1.13
CA ASN A 215 6.19 14.01 1.10
C ASN A 215 6.39 12.55 1.50
N LYS A 216 5.69 12.07 2.55
CA LYS A 216 5.71 10.65 2.94
C LYS A 216 5.16 9.76 1.84
N PHE A 217 4.07 10.17 1.20
CA PHE A 217 3.49 9.39 0.10
C PHE A 217 4.40 9.34 -1.12
N GLU A 218 5.12 10.42 -1.42
CA GLU A 218 6.10 10.43 -2.50
C GLU A 218 7.33 9.56 -2.18
N ALA A 219 7.79 9.56 -0.92
CA ALA A 219 8.85 8.65 -0.47
C ALA A 219 8.46 7.18 -0.67
N PHE A 220 7.20 6.82 -0.38
CA PHE A 220 6.68 5.48 -0.68
C PHE A 220 6.80 5.13 -2.17
N LYS A 221 6.42 6.04 -3.08
CA LYS A 221 6.46 5.77 -4.53
C LYS A 221 7.89 5.57 -5.02
N LEU A 222 8.82 6.42 -4.59
CA LEU A 222 10.23 6.29 -4.94
C LEU A 222 10.79 4.93 -4.48
N GLU A 223 10.38 4.46 -3.31
CA GLU A 223 10.79 3.15 -2.80
C GLU A 223 10.15 2.00 -3.60
N ALA A 224 8.87 2.11 -3.97
CA ALA A 224 8.20 1.14 -4.82
C ALA A 224 8.85 1.04 -6.22
N GLU A 225 9.22 2.17 -6.82
CA GLU A 225 9.99 2.25 -8.06
C GLU A 225 11.36 1.56 -7.90
N ARG A 226 12.07 1.86 -6.80
CA ARG A 226 13.35 1.22 -6.47
C ARG A 226 13.20 -0.30 -6.32
N PHE A 227 12.08 -0.78 -5.81
CA PHE A 227 11.78 -2.21 -5.73
C PHE A 227 11.32 -2.82 -7.06
N GLY A 228 11.08 -2.03 -8.11
CA GLY A 228 10.76 -2.52 -9.45
C GLY A 228 9.27 -2.61 -9.76
N TRP A 229 8.42 -1.90 -9.01
CA TRP A 229 7.02 -1.73 -9.39
C TRP A 229 6.92 -0.93 -10.69
N SER A 230 5.98 -1.31 -11.57
CA SER A 230 5.71 -0.52 -12.78
C SER A 230 4.96 0.77 -12.45
N GLU A 231 5.04 1.75 -13.35
CA GLU A 231 4.27 3.01 -13.24
C GLU A 231 2.78 2.74 -13.08
N GLU A 232 2.23 1.78 -13.84
CA GLU A 232 0.82 1.38 -13.75
C GLU A 232 0.45 0.78 -12.37
N GLU A 233 1.33 -0.03 -11.78
CA GLU A 233 1.12 -0.60 -10.45
C GLU A 233 1.13 0.50 -9.38
N ILE A 234 2.06 1.43 -9.48
CA ILE A 234 2.18 2.57 -8.56
C ILE A 234 0.97 3.48 -8.69
N ASP A 235 0.49 3.77 -9.91
CA ASP A 235 -0.68 4.63 -10.12
C ASP A 235 -1.97 3.97 -9.62
N SER A 236 -2.17 2.68 -9.91
CA SER A 236 -3.31 1.91 -9.41
C SER A 236 -3.33 1.83 -7.89
N PHE A 237 -2.18 1.53 -7.27
CA PHE A 237 -2.03 1.55 -5.81
C PHE A 237 -2.26 2.95 -5.24
N SER A 238 -1.69 3.97 -5.88
CA SER A 238 -1.79 5.35 -5.42
C SER A 238 -3.22 5.88 -5.45
N SER A 239 -4.01 5.50 -6.45
CA SER A 239 -5.42 5.87 -6.55
C SER A 239 -6.23 5.27 -5.39
N LYS A 240 -5.97 4.00 -5.01
CA LYS A 240 -6.63 3.35 -3.86
C LYS A 240 -6.32 4.08 -2.55
N VAL A 241 -5.03 4.29 -2.26
CA VAL A 241 -4.59 5.01 -1.05
C VAL A 241 -5.15 6.43 -1.02
N ALA A 242 -5.07 7.16 -2.13
CA ALA A 242 -5.57 8.53 -2.21
C ALA A 242 -7.08 8.61 -1.97
N THR A 243 -7.86 7.63 -2.43
CA THR A 243 -9.31 7.55 -2.19
C THR A 243 -9.61 7.37 -0.70
N GLU A 244 -8.96 6.41 -0.04
CA GLU A 244 -9.18 6.13 1.38
C GLU A 244 -8.76 7.31 2.27
N VAL A 245 -7.60 7.90 1.98
CA VAL A 245 -7.09 9.06 2.70
C VAL A 245 -7.98 10.29 2.46
N ALA A 246 -8.48 10.51 1.24
CA ALA A 246 -9.40 11.60 0.94
C ALA A 246 -10.67 11.51 1.79
N ASN A 247 -11.28 10.33 1.87
CA ASN A 247 -12.48 10.10 2.67
C ASN A 247 -12.23 10.38 4.16
N ALA A 248 -11.14 9.84 4.71
CA ALA A 248 -10.78 10.06 6.11
C ALA A 248 -10.45 11.54 6.40
N PHE A 249 -9.73 12.20 5.50
CA PHE A 249 -9.40 13.62 5.65
C PHE A 249 -10.65 14.51 5.59
N CYS A 250 -11.58 14.25 4.67
CA CYS A 250 -12.85 14.96 4.58
C CYS A 250 -13.66 14.84 5.87
N LEU A 251 -13.78 13.62 6.43
CA LEU A 251 -14.48 13.41 7.70
C LEU A 251 -13.87 14.20 8.86
N LYS A 252 -12.54 14.23 8.97
CA LYS A 252 -11.85 15.00 10.02
C LYS A 252 -12.01 16.50 9.82
N ALA A 253 -11.90 16.98 8.58
CA ALA A 253 -12.09 18.40 8.25
C ALA A 253 -13.53 18.85 8.55
N GLU A 254 -14.53 18.03 8.24
CA GLU A 254 -15.93 18.28 8.56
C GLU A 254 -16.15 18.47 10.06
N GLN A 255 -15.60 17.58 10.90
CA GLN A 255 -15.68 17.70 12.35
C GLN A 255 -15.08 19.01 12.87
N VAL A 256 -13.96 19.46 12.28
CA VAL A 256 -13.34 20.75 12.64
C VAL A 256 -14.25 21.92 12.23
N ILE A 257 -14.81 21.91 11.02
CA ILE A 257 -15.74 22.95 10.55
C ILE A 257 -16.96 23.05 11.48
N GLU A 258 -17.58 21.91 11.81
CA GLU A 258 -18.74 21.86 12.70
C GLU A 258 -18.43 22.40 14.09
N SER A 259 -17.29 22.01 14.67
CA SER A 259 -16.84 22.51 15.97
C SER A 259 -16.66 24.04 15.97
N VAL A 260 -16.09 24.57 14.89
CA VAL A 260 -15.91 26.01 14.71
C VAL A 260 -17.25 26.74 14.58
N GLU A 261 -18.19 26.20 13.79
CA GLU A 261 -19.55 26.74 13.61
C GLU A 261 -20.36 26.77 14.92
N GLN A 262 -20.33 25.67 15.68
CA GLN A 262 -20.99 25.58 16.98
C GLN A 262 -20.41 26.59 17.99
N THR A 263 -19.09 26.78 17.95
CA THR A 263 -18.40 27.78 18.79
C THR A 263 -18.80 29.20 18.37
N GLY A 264 -18.79 29.49 17.06
CA GLY A 264 -19.15 30.80 16.50
C GLY A 264 -20.60 31.21 16.82
N THR A 265 -21.55 30.30 16.61
CA THR A 265 -22.99 30.51 16.92
C THR A 265 -23.22 30.74 18.43
N SER A 266 -22.51 30.03 19.29
CA SER A 266 -22.55 30.22 20.75
C SER A 266 -22.05 31.62 21.16
N LEU A 267 -20.93 32.08 20.58
CA LEU A 267 -20.42 33.43 20.83
C LEU A 267 -21.38 34.51 20.33
N GLN A 268 -21.99 34.32 19.15
CA GLN A 268 -22.97 35.28 18.63
C GLN A 268 -24.22 35.38 19.53
N ARG A 269 -24.75 34.25 20.01
CA ARG A 269 -25.86 34.24 20.98
C ARG A 269 -25.50 34.94 22.28
N PHE A 270 -24.27 34.75 22.77
CA PHE A 270 -23.76 35.45 23.96
C PHE A 270 -23.66 36.97 23.73
N LYS A 271 -23.08 37.40 22.61
CA LYS A 271 -22.99 38.82 22.21
C LYS A 271 -24.34 39.51 22.06
N ARG A 272 -25.39 38.78 21.65
CA ARG A 272 -26.77 39.31 21.56
C ARG A 272 -27.47 39.47 22.91
N LYS A 273 -27.08 38.71 23.95
CA LYS A 273 -27.66 38.79 25.30
C LYS A 273 -26.98 39.84 26.20
N GLY A 274 -25.71 40.15 25.97
CA GLY A 274 -25.04 41.30 26.58
C GLY A 274 -25.24 42.56 25.74
N ALA A 275 -25.67 43.67 26.32
CA ALA A 275 -25.96 44.94 25.63
C ALA A 275 -24.70 45.67 25.09
N PHE A 276 -23.84 44.98 24.33
CA PHE A 276 -22.69 45.55 23.62
C PHE A 276 -22.98 45.60 22.12
N SER A 277 -23.88 46.51 21.73
CA SER A 277 -24.08 46.87 20.32
C SER A 277 -23.06 47.94 19.93
N THR A 278 -21.81 47.54 19.72
CA THR A 278 -20.84 48.37 18.99
C THR A 278 -20.79 47.90 17.54
N ASN A 279 -21.12 48.81 16.61
CA ASN A 279 -20.96 48.64 15.17
C ASN A 279 -19.54 48.15 14.84
N SER A 280 -19.39 46.88 14.47
CA SER A 280 -18.08 46.27 14.21
C SER A 280 -18.10 45.43 12.91
N GLU A 281 -18.57 46.02 11.81
CA GLU A 281 -18.49 45.41 10.47
C GLU A 281 -17.03 45.15 10.02
N THR A 282 -16.05 45.86 10.60
CA THR A 282 -14.62 45.72 10.29
C THR A 282 -13.91 44.54 10.98
N SER A 283 -14.60 43.74 11.79
CA SER A 283 -13.98 42.65 12.58
C SER A 283 -14.37 41.23 12.16
N ALA A 284 -15.19 41.08 11.11
CA ALA A 284 -15.58 39.77 10.60
C ALA A 284 -14.48 39.10 9.74
N VAL A 285 -13.67 39.89 9.03
CA VAL A 285 -12.63 39.36 8.12
C VAL A 285 -11.39 38.86 8.87
N ASP A 286 -11.04 39.46 10.00
CA ASP A 286 -9.87 39.08 10.82
C ASP A 286 -10.24 38.23 12.07
N SER A 287 -11.43 37.60 12.05
CA SER A 287 -11.86 36.76 13.16
C SER A 287 -11.09 35.44 13.21
N ASP A 288 -10.89 34.87 14.41
CA ASP A 288 -10.27 33.55 14.58
C ASP A 288 -11.02 32.48 13.76
N GLU A 289 -12.35 32.55 13.70
CA GLU A 289 -13.19 31.67 12.87
C GLU A 289 -12.83 31.79 11.38
N SER A 290 -12.70 33.02 10.88
CA SER A 290 -12.34 33.30 9.48
C SER A 290 -10.96 32.74 9.14
N LYS A 291 -9.99 32.83 10.05
CA LYS A 291 -8.63 32.28 9.87
C LYS A 291 -8.64 30.75 9.81
N ILE A 292 -9.37 30.10 10.71
CA ILE A 292 -9.49 28.63 10.76
C ILE A 292 -10.15 28.11 9.48
N ARG A 293 -11.27 28.70 9.07
CA ARG A 293 -11.97 28.37 7.83
C ARG A 293 -11.09 28.59 6.60
N ASN A 294 -10.35 29.69 6.55
CA ASN A 294 -9.44 29.97 5.45
C ASN A 294 -8.28 28.94 5.38
N GLN A 295 -7.71 28.52 6.52
CA GLN A 295 -6.70 27.45 6.52
C GLN A 295 -7.27 26.15 5.97
N LEU A 296 -8.45 25.73 6.43
CA LEU A 296 -9.12 24.52 5.94
C LEU A 296 -9.40 24.60 4.44
N HIS A 297 -9.83 25.76 3.95
CA HIS A 297 -10.03 25.99 2.52
C HIS A 297 -8.74 25.78 1.72
N ILE A 298 -7.62 26.34 2.19
CA ILE A 298 -6.31 26.20 1.54
C ILE A 298 -5.86 24.73 1.57
N ASP A 299 -5.98 24.05 2.72
CA ASP A 299 -5.54 22.67 2.91
C ASP A 299 -6.33 21.69 2.03
N LEU A 300 -7.66 21.81 2.02
CA LEU A 300 -8.54 21.00 1.18
C LEU A 300 -8.33 21.26 -0.32
N SER A 301 -8.14 22.53 -0.71
CA SER A 301 -7.87 22.89 -2.11
C SER A 301 -6.52 22.35 -2.57
N PHE A 302 -5.49 22.44 -1.72
CA PHE A 302 -4.16 21.89 -2.00
C PHE A 302 -4.24 20.38 -2.16
N PHE A 303 -4.94 19.68 -1.25
CA PHE A 303 -5.17 18.24 -1.34
C PHE A 303 -5.84 17.89 -2.67
N ARG A 304 -6.94 18.57 -3.03
CA ARG A 304 -7.66 18.37 -4.30
C ARG A 304 -6.75 18.51 -5.52
N THR A 305 -5.91 19.54 -5.55
CA THR A 305 -4.98 19.75 -6.67
C THR A 305 -3.99 18.59 -6.76
N LYS A 306 -3.42 18.16 -5.64
CA LYS A 306 -2.44 17.07 -5.59
C LYS A 306 -3.02 15.71 -5.93
N THR A 307 -4.31 15.48 -5.67
CA THR A 307 -4.99 14.22 -5.96
C THR A 307 -5.79 14.20 -7.26
N SER A 308 -5.82 15.31 -8.01
CA SER A 308 -6.58 15.44 -9.27
C SER A 308 -6.28 14.36 -10.31
N LYS A 309 -5.06 13.83 -10.33
CA LYS A 309 -4.63 12.76 -11.24
C LYS A 309 -5.20 11.37 -10.91
N PHE A 310 -5.74 11.17 -9.71
CA PHE A 310 -6.19 9.85 -9.24
C PHE A 310 -7.66 9.54 -9.52
N HIS A 311 -8.36 10.39 -10.30
CA HIS A 311 -9.77 10.22 -10.66
C HIS A 311 -10.71 9.93 -9.48
N LEU A 312 -10.47 10.60 -8.35
CA LEU A 312 -11.25 10.43 -7.12
C LEU A 312 -12.68 10.97 -7.29
N ASP A 313 -13.63 10.43 -6.50
CA ASP A 313 -14.88 11.14 -6.24
C ASP A 313 -14.59 12.38 -5.38
N THR A 314 -14.69 13.56 -5.97
CA THR A 314 -14.41 14.83 -5.29
C THR A 314 -15.65 15.46 -4.66
N SER A 315 -16.82 14.81 -4.68
CA SER A 315 -18.08 15.41 -4.24
C SER A 315 -18.04 15.93 -2.79
N SER A 316 -17.57 15.11 -1.84
CA SER A 316 -17.42 15.52 -0.43
C SER A 316 -16.36 16.60 -0.26
N LEU A 317 -15.21 16.44 -0.95
CA LEU A 317 -14.11 17.40 -0.90
C LEU A 317 -14.53 18.78 -1.42
N ASP A 318 -15.23 18.82 -2.55
CA ASP A 318 -15.72 20.04 -3.19
C ASP A 318 -16.78 20.74 -2.32
N ALA A 319 -17.67 19.97 -1.69
CA ALA A 319 -18.64 20.50 -0.73
C ALA A 319 -17.96 21.14 0.49
N LEU A 320 -16.93 20.50 1.05
CA LEU A 320 -16.17 21.04 2.18
C LEU A 320 -15.34 22.26 1.80
N ILE A 321 -14.72 22.28 0.61
CA ILE A 321 -14.01 23.45 0.08
C ILE A 321 -14.97 24.65 -0.02
N ALA A 322 -16.19 24.42 -0.51
CA ALA A 322 -17.22 25.46 -0.61
C ALA A 322 -17.70 25.92 0.78
N ARG A 323 -17.96 24.99 1.70
CA ARG A 323 -18.39 25.28 3.08
C ARG A 323 -17.33 26.05 3.88
N ALA A 324 -16.05 25.73 3.69
CA ALA A 324 -14.94 26.46 4.29
C ALA A 324 -14.85 27.90 3.76
N LYS A 325 -15.10 28.12 2.46
CA LYS A 325 -15.04 29.44 1.83
C LYS A 325 -16.24 30.34 2.18
N ASN A 326 -17.45 29.79 2.23
CA ASN A 326 -18.70 30.54 2.43
C ASN A 326 -19.58 29.92 3.54
N PRO A 327 -19.70 30.54 4.73
CA PRO A 327 -20.53 30.02 5.82
C PRO A 327 -22.05 30.01 5.52
N LEU A 328 -22.51 30.91 4.64
CA LEU A 328 -23.93 31.28 4.50
C LEU A 328 -24.71 30.48 3.44
N SER A 329 -24.07 29.56 2.71
CA SER A 329 -24.75 28.79 1.65
C SER A 329 -25.42 27.51 2.15
N PHE A 330 -25.04 26.96 3.31
CA PHE A 330 -25.53 25.65 3.77
C PHE A 330 -26.85 25.70 4.57
N GLU A 331 -27.20 26.85 5.17
CA GLU A 331 -28.45 26.99 5.95
C GLU A 331 -29.73 27.03 5.08
N LYS A 332 -29.62 27.18 3.75
CA LYS A 332 -30.79 27.32 2.87
C LYS A 332 -31.35 26.02 2.30
N GLU A 333 -30.62 24.90 2.37
CA GLU A 333 -31.09 23.63 1.79
C GLU A 333 -31.82 22.73 2.79
N THR A 334 -31.63 22.91 4.10
CA THR A 334 -32.32 22.12 5.13
C THR A 334 -33.65 22.70 5.59
N SER A 335 -33.96 23.95 5.24
CA SER A 335 -35.19 24.64 5.70
C SER A 335 -36.30 24.76 4.65
N SER A 336 -36.14 24.22 3.44
CA SER A 336 -37.15 24.29 2.37
C SER A 336 -38.01 23.03 2.21
N GLY A 337 -37.78 21.99 3.03
CA GLY A 337 -38.41 20.67 2.87
C GLY A 337 -39.68 20.39 3.69
N SER A 338 -40.22 21.34 4.46
CA SER A 338 -41.31 21.02 5.41
C SER A 338 -42.33 22.14 5.59
N GLU A 339 -43.03 22.54 4.53
CA GLU A 339 -44.26 23.34 4.70
C GLU A 339 -45.17 23.34 3.46
N GLN A 340 -45.68 22.17 3.05
CA GLN A 340 -46.80 22.13 2.10
C GLN A 340 -47.57 20.80 2.09
N THR A 341 -48.39 20.53 3.12
CA THR A 341 -49.67 19.81 2.97
C THR A 341 -50.38 19.65 4.32
N VAL A 342 -51.26 20.58 4.69
CA VAL A 342 -52.56 20.27 5.34
C VAL A 342 -53.48 21.46 5.12
N LYS A 343 -54.43 21.35 4.19
CA LYS A 343 -55.74 22.01 4.21
C LYS A 343 -56.51 21.56 2.97
N ASN A 344 -57.40 20.57 3.16
CA ASN A 344 -58.73 20.53 2.53
C ASN A 344 -59.43 19.21 2.89
N VAL A 345 -60.22 19.24 3.97
CA VAL A 345 -61.44 18.45 4.11
C VAL A 345 -62.42 19.28 4.94
N GLN A 346 -63.47 19.81 4.28
CA GLN A 346 -64.85 19.97 4.77
C GLN A 346 -65.57 21.03 3.92
N SER A 347 -66.38 20.57 2.97
CA SER A 347 -67.85 20.70 2.95
C SER A 347 -68.40 20.33 1.57
#